data_AF-A0A450WXG7-F1
#
_entry.id   AF-A0A450WXG7-F1
#
_cell.length_a   1.000
_cell.length_b   1.000
_cell.length_c   1.000
_cell.angle_alpha   90.00
_cell.angle_beta   90.00
_cell.angle_gamma   90.00
#
_symmetry.space_group_name_H-M   'P 1'
#
loop_
_entity.id
_entity.type
_entity.pdbx_description
1 polymer ?
#
loop_
_entity_poly.entity_id
_entity_poly.type
_entity_poly.pdbx_seq_one_letter_code
_entity_poly.pdbx_strand_id
1 'polypeptide(L)'
;MPYSSPSGVAEATRYDAFLSHRGENKPWVEALARNLERAGKEVFLDIWNLIPGRSLAGQLDAALTHSRTGILVATPESLESSWVRDEYDKMLSLRNRSGAPSFTILPLIFGEIPGFPFLEIHLCIDFSDPSPAGYRKAFHRLLCGLAGTPPGDAPDPFPFDLQIPEPMTPRLADMPRQPLATGEAAFVDRIFDTLVTGQPVLLLAQEGRDRLGMHQAILERARCHPGIGRENCHHLVPPSDPDASLADYFAFIARQAGFPGDITSAMALEFAIEDHLRGGAPLFLFITRLVAGSVEGRQALARMLRGMSERYPKQLRLVLCGSEQLAALHFANGEHSLLNHAEALYWPEPTVADLRNWRQAFPGSEEVPGATRGELPPEVAEGFLAVTGGHPQLLHKCLRQWMRAEDSDCAGLVRRDLDLAALFTRYRQGEEGERSRLRDWLNRERIASYDYWPGDDLLRRLFWDNLLAERDGMFAWRCEGIRDIGIRVMDSV
;
A
#
# COMPACT_ATOMS: atom_id res chain seq x y z
N MET A 1 -5.62 -3.38 63.55
CA MET A 1 -5.32 -2.38 62.50
C MET A 1 -4.87 -3.14 61.26
N PRO A 2 -5.72 -3.35 60.24
CA PRO A 2 -5.27 -3.92 58.98
C PRO A 2 -4.51 -2.86 58.18
N TYR A 3 -3.41 -3.28 57.56
CA TYR A 3 -2.57 -2.50 56.66
C TYR A 3 -3.37 -2.23 55.37
N SER A 4 -3.76 -0.98 55.15
CA SER A 4 -4.32 -0.53 53.86
C SER A 4 -3.20 -0.59 52.82
N SER A 5 -3.34 -1.48 51.84
CA SER A 5 -2.54 -1.43 50.62
C SER A 5 -3.00 -0.22 49.80
N PRO A 6 -2.10 0.65 49.29
CA PRO A 6 -2.52 1.72 48.42
C PRO A 6 -3.05 1.13 47.11
N SER A 7 -4.29 1.50 46.82
CA SER A 7 -4.96 1.45 45.53
C SER A 7 -4.02 1.72 44.35
N GLY A 8 -4.11 0.88 43.32
CA GLY A 8 -3.33 0.97 42.09
C GLY A 8 -3.37 2.37 41.49
N VAL A 9 -2.19 2.98 41.41
CA VAL A 9 -1.97 4.22 40.66
C VAL A 9 -2.02 3.82 39.19
N ALA A 10 -2.99 4.34 38.43
CA ALA A 10 -2.94 4.27 36.98
C ALA A 10 -1.61 4.91 36.53
N GLU A 11 -0.75 4.15 35.85
CA GLU A 11 0.50 4.69 35.30
C GLU A 11 0.15 5.89 34.40
N ALA A 12 0.73 7.05 34.72
CA ALA A 12 0.45 8.29 34.01
C ALA A 12 0.94 8.18 32.56
N THR A 13 0.06 8.50 31.60
CA THR A 13 0.43 8.63 30.19
C THR A 13 1.54 9.68 30.05
N ARG A 14 2.67 9.29 29.47
CA ARG A 14 3.89 10.11 29.31
C ARG A 14 3.91 10.92 28.02
N TYR A 15 3.19 10.51 26.98
CA TYR A 15 3.22 11.17 25.68
C TYR A 15 1.81 11.55 25.23
N ASP A 16 1.68 12.71 24.57
CA ASP A 16 0.45 13.12 23.91
C ASP A 16 0.20 12.29 22.65
N ALA A 17 1.27 11.98 21.91
CA ALA A 17 1.22 11.25 20.66
C ALA A 17 2.40 10.29 20.46
N PHE A 18 2.09 9.07 20.02
CA PHE A 18 3.04 8.12 19.45
C PHE A 18 2.97 8.18 17.93
N LEU A 19 4.10 8.44 17.25
CA LEU A 19 4.18 8.46 15.79
C LEU A 19 4.56 7.08 15.23
N SER A 20 3.57 6.35 14.76
CA SER A 20 3.76 5.13 13.96
C SER A 20 4.02 5.51 12.52
N HIS A 21 5.17 5.12 12.01
CA HIS A 21 5.54 5.37 10.62
C HIS A 21 6.54 4.33 10.15
N ARG A 22 6.54 4.08 8.84
CA ARG A 22 7.68 3.39 8.24
C ARG A 22 8.91 4.26 8.34
N GLY A 23 10.06 3.66 8.65
CA GLY A 23 11.35 4.35 8.75
C GLY A 23 11.83 5.01 7.43
N GLU A 24 11.05 4.91 6.37
CA GLU A 24 11.27 5.53 5.06
C GLU A 24 10.73 6.96 5.02
N ASN A 25 9.76 7.26 5.88
CA ASN A 25 9.05 8.54 5.95
C ASN A 25 9.71 9.51 6.92
N LYS A 26 10.91 9.17 7.42
CA LYS A 26 11.58 9.86 8.52
C LYS A 26 11.75 11.35 8.32
N PRO A 27 12.22 11.87 7.16
CA PRO A 27 12.37 13.31 7.00
C PRO A 27 11.05 14.06 7.16
N TRP A 28 9.96 13.51 6.61
CA TRP A 28 8.63 14.10 6.70
C TRP A 28 8.06 13.97 8.13
N VAL A 29 8.17 12.78 8.73
CA VAL A 29 7.65 12.50 10.07
C VAL A 29 8.43 13.24 11.16
N GLU A 30 9.74 13.44 10.99
CA GLU A 30 10.54 14.30 11.86
C GLU A 30 10.10 15.76 11.76
N ALA A 31 9.82 16.27 10.55
CA ALA A 31 9.29 17.63 10.39
C ALA A 31 7.92 17.76 11.07
N LEU A 32 7.04 16.76 10.93
CA LEU A 32 5.77 16.70 11.64
C LEU A 32 5.97 16.69 13.16
N ALA A 33 6.86 15.84 13.67
CA ALA A 33 7.17 15.72 15.09
C ALA A 33 7.69 17.05 15.66
N ARG A 34 8.60 17.74 14.95
CA ARG A 34 9.10 19.06 15.35
C ARG A 34 7.99 20.11 15.36
N ASN A 35 7.07 20.07 14.40
CA ASN A 35 5.92 20.97 14.38
C ASN A 35 4.97 20.69 15.56
N LEU A 36 4.77 19.42 15.94
CA LEU A 36 3.99 19.04 17.13
C LEU A 36 4.65 19.51 18.43
N GLU A 37 5.97 19.38 18.57
CA GLU A 37 6.71 19.92 19.72
C GLU A 37 6.61 21.45 19.80
N ARG A 38 6.68 22.17 18.66
CA ARG A 38 6.44 23.62 18.57
C ARG A 38 5.01 24.00 18.98
N ALA A 39 4.05 23.11 18.75
CA ALA A 39 2.67 23.24 19.23
C ALA A 39 2.49 22.84 20.71
N GLY A 40 3.57 22.53 21.42
CA GLY A 40 3.56 22.18 22.84
C GLY A 40 3.11 20.75 23.15
N LYS A 41 3.23 19.82 22.19
CA LYS A 41 2.89 18.40 22.39
C LYS A 41 4.13 17.58 22.74
N GLU A 42 3.99 16.65 23.68
CA GLU A 42 5.02 15.65 23.97
C GLU A 42 4.85 14.44 23.06
N VAL A 43 5.82 14.24 22.17
CA VAL A 43 5.76 13.24 21.10
C VAL A 43 6.77 12.13 21.33
N PHE A 44 6.36 10.89 21.10
CA PHE A 44 7.27 9.76 20.96
C PHE A 44 7.55 9.49 19.46
N LEU A 45 8.82 9.58 19.08
CA LEU A 45 9.35 9.19 17.77
C LEU A 45 10.51 8.22 17.98
N ASP A 46 10.49 7.10 17.26
CA ASP A 46 11.45 6.00 17.41
C ASP A 46 12.93 6.47 17.39
N ILE A 47 13.31 7.33 16.46
CA ILE A 47 14.67 7.89 16.29
C ILE A 47 15.09 8.74 17.48
N TRP A 48 14.14 9.40 18.15
CA TRP A 48 14.44 10.32 19.24
C TRP A 48 14.44 9.63 20.59
N ASN A 49 13.65 8.57 20.76
CA ASN A 49 13.31 8.05 22.07
C ASN A 49 13.75 6.59 22.31
N LEU A 50 14.11 5.83 21.27
CA LEU A 50 14.65 4.48 21.46
C LEU A 50 16.06 4.54 22.05
N ILE A 51 16.27 3.78 23.11
CA ILE A 51 17.57 3.63 23.77
C ILE A 51 18.31 2.45 23.12
N PRO A 52 19.50 2.66 22.53
CA PRO A 52 20.31 1.58 21.98
C PRO A 52 20.65 0.52 23.04
N GLY A 53 20.70 -0.75 22.63
CA GLY A 53 21.01 -1.87 23.51
C GLY A 53 19.82 -2.42 24.32
N ARG A 54 18.62 -1.85 24.18
CA ARG A 54 17.37 -2.40 24.74
C ARG A 54 16.53 -3.07 23.65
N SER A 55 15.61 -3.94 24.05
CA SER A 55 14.67 -4.59 23.13
C SER A 55 13.82 -3.53 22.41
N LEU A 56 13.86 -3.51 21.08
CA LEU A 56 13.05 -2.63 20.24
C LEU A 56 11.56 -2.84 20.52
N ALA A 57 11.10 -4.08 20.44
CA ALA A 57 9.71 -4.45 20.68
C ALA A 57 9.21 -4.03 22.07
N GLY A 58 10.03 -4.23 23.10
CA GLY A 58 9.68 -3.82 24.47
C GLY A 58 9.57 -2.31 24.65
N GLN A 59 10.43 -1.55 23.96
CA GLN A 59 10.38 -0.08 24.01
C GLN A 59 9.17 0.48 23.25
N LEU A 60 8.83 -0.09 22.09
CA LEU A 60 7.66 0.32 21.32
C LEU A 60 6.36 -0.01 22.06
N ASP A 61 6.22 -1.19 22.65
CA ASP A 61 5.03 -1.56 23.43
C ASP A 61 4.87 -0.68 24.68
N ALA A 62 5.98 -0.36 25.36
CA ALA A 62 5.97 0.58 26.47
C ALA A 62 5.56 2.00 26.02
N ALA A 63 6.12 2.50 24.92
CA ALA A 63 5.81 3.82 24.39
C ALA A 63 4.33 3.94 23.97
N LEU A 64 3.82 2.93 23.28
CA LEU A 64 2.42 2.82 22.90
C LEU A 64 1.50 2.82 24.13
N THR A 65 1.84 2.03 25.17
CA THR A 65 1.05 1.95 26.41
C THR A 65 1.02 3.27 27.18
N HIS A 66 2.10 4.07 27.10
CA HIS A 66 2.21 5.36 27.78
C HIS A 66 1.81 6.55 26.91
N SER A 67 1.17 6.33 25.76
CA SER A 67 0.72 7.40 24.86
C SER A 67 -0.79 7.56 24.90
N ARG A 68 -1.28 8.81 24.83
CA ARG A 68 -2.72 9.10 24.75
C ARG A 68 -3.30 8.82 23.37
N THR A 69 -2.51 9.11 22.34
CA THR A 69 -2.92 8.99 20.94
C THR A 69 -1.85 8.24 20.14
N GLY A 70 -2.25 7.30 19.30
CA GLY A 70 -1.42 6.74 18.24
C GLY A 70 -1.69 7.47 16.94
N ILE A 71 -0.70 8.17 16.40
CA ILE A 71 -0.75 8.74 15.04
C ILE A 71 -0.18 7.68 14.10
N LEU A 72 -1.02 7.17 13.19
CA LEU A 72 -0.61 6.20 12.18
C LEU A 72 -0.36 6.93 10.86
N VAL A 73 0.91 7.05 10.45
CA VAL A 73 1.30 7.66 9.17
C VAL A 73 1.16 6.61 8.07
N ALA A 74 -0.02 6.56 7.46
CA ALA A 74 -0.37 5.63 6.40
C ALA A 74 -0.10 6.25 5.03
N THR A 75 1.06 5.94 4.46
CA THR A 75 1.34 6.21 3.05
C THR A 75 0.77 5.10 2.17
N PRO A 76 0.46 5.37 0.89
CA PRO A 76 0.02 4.35 -0.06
C PRO A 76 0.94 3.12 -0.08
N GLU A 77 2.26 3.33 -0.07
CA GLU A 77 3.28 2.27 -0.10
C GLU A 77 3.33 1.47 1.21
N SER A 78 2.97 2.11 2.33
CA SER A 78 2.91 1.47 3.64
C SER A 78 1.69 0.54 3.76
N LEU A 79 0.62 0.82 3.02
CA LEU A 79 -0.62 0.03 3.01
C LEU A 79 -0.52 -1.22 2.13
N GLU A 80 0.30 -1.18 1.09
CA GLU A 80 0.71 -2.34 0.27
C GLU A 80 1.53 -3.37 1.06
N SER A 81 2.02 -2.98 2.25
CA SER A 81 2.70 -3.88 3.16
C SER A 81 1.78 -4.35 4.29
N SER A 82 1.83 -5.64 4.64
CA SER A 82 1.13 -6.18 5.82
C SER A 82 1.46 -5.45 7.13
N TRP A 83 2.55 -4.66 7.17
CA TRP A 83 3.04 -3.95 8.35
C TRP A 83 2.11 -2.85 8.89
N VAL A 84 1.49 -2.00 8.05
CA VAL A 84 0.58 -0.96 8.56
C VAL A 84 -0.62 -1.58 9.25
N ARG A 85 -1.13 -2.68 8.68
CA ARG A 85 -2.20 -3.45 9.31
C ARG A 85 -1.73 -4.08 10.61
N ASP A 86 -0.51 -4.59 10.65
CA ASP A 86 0.07 -5.18 11.86
C ASP A 86 0.25 -4.16 12.99
N GLU A 87 0.70 -2.95 12.69
CA GLU A 87 0.77 -1.87 13.66
C GLU A 87 -0.61 -1.39 14.11
N TYR A 88 -1.54 -1.25 13.17
CA TYR A 88 -2.91 -0.89 13.46
C TYR A 88 -3.58 -1.93 14.36
N ASP A 89 -3.40 -3.23 14.10
CA ASP A 89 -3.93 -4.32 14.92
C ASP A 89 -3.35 -4.30 16.34
N LYS A 90 -2.05 -3.93 16.48
CA LYS A 90 -1.42 -3.71 17.80
C LYS A 90 -2.08 -2.53 18.52
N MET A 91 -2.29 -1.40 17.84
CA MET A 91 -2.98 -0.22 18.38
C MET A 91 -4.44 -0.51 18.77
N LEU A 92 -5.16 -1.27 17.95
CA LEU A 92 -6.52 -1.71 18.24
C LEU A 92 -6.57 -2.62 19.47
N SER A 93 -5.62 -3.56 19.55
CA SER A 93 -5.51 -4.45 20.70
C SER A 93 -5.33 -3.65 21.99
N LEU A 94 -4.52 -2.60 21.96
CA LEU A 94 -4.33 -1.65 23.07
C LEU A 94 -5.63 -0.89 23.40
N ARG A 95 -6.29 -0.32 22.40
CA ARG A 95 -7.57 0.41 22.56
C ARG A 95 -8.65 -0.46 23.22
N ASN A 96 -8.66 -1.76 22.91
CA ASN A 96 -9.65 -2.71 23.38
C ASN A 96 -9.26 -3.41 24.70
N ARG A 97 -8.10 -3.11 25.32
CA ARG A 97 -7.70 -3.69 26.62
C ARG A 97 -8.64 -3.21 27.73
N SER A 98 -9.22 -4.16 28.47
CA SER A 98 -10.06 -3.86 29.63
C SER A 98 -9.26 -3.13 30.72
N GLY A 99 -9.73 -1.97 31.16
CA GLY A 99 -9.11 -1.18 32.24
C GLY A 99 -7.99 -0.23 31.81
N ALA A 100 -7.67 -0.14 30.51
CA ALA A 100 -6.72 0.84 29.99
C ALA A 100 -7.36 2.24 29.83
N PRO A 101 -6.58 3.33 29.88
CA PRO A 101 -7.05 4.66 29.51
C PRO A 101 -7.58 4.69 28.07
N SER A 102 -8.46 5.65 27.75
CA SER A 102 -8.94 5.85 26.38
C SER A 102 -7.78 6.17 25.44
N PHE A 103 -7.52 5.28 24.48
CA PHE A 103 -6.49 5.45 23.45
C PHE A 103 -7.13 5.83 22.11
N THR A 104 -6.73 6.98 21.56
CA THR A 104 -7.22 7.46 20.25
C THR A 104 -6.27 7.04 19.15
N ILE A 105 -6.78 6.61 18.00
CA ILE A 105 -5.98 6.34 16.80
C ILE A 105 -6.31 7.42 15.77
N LEU A 106 -5.30 8.16 15.30
CA LEU A 106 -5.42 9.19 14.27
C LEU A 106 -4.67 8.75 13.01
N PRO A 107 -5.36 8.29 11.96
CA PRO A 107 -4.72 7.97 10.69
C PRO A 107 -4.41 9.25 9.89
N LEU A 108 -3.14 9.40 9.51
CA LEU A 108 -2.68 10.37 8.52
C LEU A 108 -2.58 9.71 7.17
N ILE A 109 -3.13 10.35 6.15
CA ILE A 109 -3.22 9.80 4.79
C ILE A 109 -2.64 10.80 3.78
N PHE A 110 -2.27 10.31 2.60
CA PHE A 110 -1.65 11.10 1.53
C PHE A 110 -2.37 10.86 0.20
N GLY A 111 -3.66 11.18 0.20
CA GLY A 111 -4.57 11.02 -0.93
C GLY A 111 -5.52 9.85 -0.75
N GLU A 112 -6.12 9.39 -1.84
CA GLU A 112 -7.03 8.25 -1.80
C GLU A 112 -6.33 6.98 -1.32
N ILE A 113 -6.95 6.32 -0.35
CA ILE A 113 -6.55 5.01 0.15
C ILE A 113 -7.67 4.02 -0.18
N PRO A 114 -7.57 3.28 -1.29
CA PRO A 114 -8.49 2.19 -1.56
C PRO A 114 -8.24 1.01 -0.60
N GLY A 115 -9.27 0.21 -0.34
CA GLY A 115 -9.09 -1.15 0.19
C GLY A 115 -8.89 -1.30 1.69
N PHE A 116 -9.03 -0.25 2.50
CA PHE A 116 -8.88 -0.35 3.96
C PHE A 116 -10.19 -0.08 4.72
N PRO A 117 -10.96 -1.13 5.09
CA PRO A 117 -12.25 -1.01 5.78
C PRO A 117 -12.23 -0.18 7.06
N PHE A 118 -11.08 -0.10 7.76
CA PHE A 118 -10.99 0.68 8.98
C PHE A 118 -10.84 2.20 8.75
N LEU A 119 -10.26 2.62 7.62
CA LEU A 119 -10.15 4.05 7.26
C LEU A 119 -11.50 4.61 6.80
N GLU A 120 -12.42 3.75 6.38
CA GLU A 120 -13.79 4.15 5.99
C GLU A 120 -14.68 4.49 7.18
N ILE A 121 -14.39 3.93 8.35
CA ILE A 121 -15.17 4.16 9.58
C ILE A 121 -14.53 5.20 10.51
N HIS A 122 -13.35 5.72 10.17
CA HIS A 122 -12.61 6.69 10.97
C HIS A 122 -12.28 7.94 10.15
N LEU A 123 -12.49 9.12 10.75
CA LEU A 123 -12.11 10.37 10.11
C LEU A 123 -10.58 10.45 9.97
N CYS A 124 -10.10 10.47 8.72
CA CYS A 124 -8.69 10.58 8.38
C CYS A 124 -8.25 12.04 8.24
N ILE A 125 -6.96 12.31 8.49
CA ILE A 125 -6.35 13.61 8.25
C ILE A 125 -5.50 13.50 7.00
N ASP A 126 -5.92 14.18 5.94
CA ASP A 126 -5.25 14.11 4.64
C ASP A 126 -4.18 15.20 4.47
N PHE A 127 -2.95 14.76 4.18
CA PHE A 127 -1.76 15.57 3.88
C PHE A 127 -1.36 15.47 2.39
N SER A 128 -2.28 15.09 1.51
CA SER A 128 -2.07 14.96 0.05
C SER A 128 -1.67 16.26 -0.66
N ASP A 129 -2.17 17.41 -0.20
CA ASP A 129 -1.82 18.73 -0.74
C ASP A 129 -0.49 19.20 -0.13
N PRO A 130 0.61 19.20 -0.91
CA PRO A 130 1.92 19.59 -0.41
C PRO A 130 2.11 21.10 -0.30
N SER A 131 1.13 21.90 -0.73
CA SER A 131 1.23 23.35 -0.64
C SER A 131 1.33 23.80 0.82
N PRO A 132 1.97 24.93 1.11
CA PRO A 132 1.99 25.49 2.46
C PRO A 132 0.59 25.71 3.05
N ALA A 133 -0.42 25.95 2.23
CA ALA A 133 -1.81 26.11 2.65
C ALA A 133 -2.45 24.77 3.01
N GLY A 134 -2.31 23.76 2.15
CA GLY A 134 -2.77 22.39 2.37
C GLY A 134 -2.20 21.79 3.65
N TYR A 135 -0.88 21.87 3.80
CA TYR A 135 -0.18 21.38 5.00
C TYR A 135 -0.68 22.06 6.28
N ARG A 136 -0.86 23.39 6.28
CA ARG A 136 -1.38 24.14 7.45
C ARG A 136 -2.77 23.67 7.84
N LYS A 137 -3.66 23.45 6.86
CA LYS A 137 -5.01 22.97 7.08
C LYS A 137 -5.03 21.55 7.67
N ALA A 138 -4.20 20.65 7.14
CA ALA A 138 -4.06 19.29 7.63
C ALA A 138 -3.47 19.24 9.06
N PHE A 139 -2.43 20.04 9.31
CA PHE A 139 -1.79 20.14 10.62
C PHE A 139 -2.74 20.69 11.71
N HIS A 140 -3.59 21.66 11.37
CA HIS A 140 -4.65 22.14 12.27
C HIS A 140 -5.62 21.03 12.67
N ARG A 141 -6.10 20.26 11.69
CA ARG A 141 -6.98 19.11 11.94
C ARG A 141 -6.32 18.06 12.84
N LEU A 142 -5.02 17.84 12.69
CA LEU A 142 -4.26 16.97 13.58
C LEU A 142 -4.25 17.47 15.03
N LEU A 143 -3.97 18.76 15.26
CA LEU A 143 -4.00 19.33 16.60
C LEU A 143 -5.40 19.24 17.24
N CYS A 144 -6.45 19.49 16.47
CA CYS A 144 -7.83 19.31 16.90
C CYS A 144 -8.14 17.84 17.23
N GLY A 145 -7.68 16.90 16.40
CA GLY A 145 -7.78 15.46 16.68
C GLY A 145 -7.09 15.04 17.97
N LEU A 146 -5.88 15.55 18.22
CA LEU A 146 -5.13 15.32 19.47
C LEU A 146 -5.84 15.92 20.69
N ALA A 147 -6.53 17.06 20.52
CA ALA A 147 -7.29 17.72 21.59
C ALA A 147 -8.70 17.14 21.78
N GLY A 148 -9.20 16.34 20.83
CA GLY A 148 -10.59 15.87 20.83
C GLY A 148 -11.62 16.97 20.54
N THR A 149 -11.25 18.00 19.79
CA THR A 149 -12.13 19.15 19.46
C THR A 149 -12.44 19.22 17.96
N PRO A 150 -13.60 19.76 17.55
CA PRO A 150 -13.90 20.02 16.14
C PRO A 150 -12.98 21.10 15.54
N PRO A 151 -12.57 20.98 14.26
CA PRO A 151 -11.61 21.91 13.65
C PRO A 151 -12.16 23.31 13.32
N GLY A 152 -13.48 23.49 13.20
CA GLY A 152 -14.10 24.77 12.85
C GLY A 152 -13.77 25.28 11.44
N ASP A 153 -14.12 26.54 11.17
CA ASP A 153 -13.87 27.22 9.88
C ASP A 153 -12.47 27.86 9.87
N ALA A 154 -11.53 27.15 9.26
CA ALA A 154 -10.14 27.54 8.98
C ALA A 154 -9.23 27.78 10.20
N PRO A 155 -7.91 27.47 10.10
CA PRO A 155 -6.98 27.72 11.18
C PRO A 155 -6.68 29.21 11.33
N ASP A 156 -6.69 29.70 12.57
CA ASP A 156 -5.94 30.91 12.92
C ASP A 156 -4.46 30.72 12.55
N PRO A 157 -3.71 31.78 12.20
CA PRO A 157 -2.29 31.69 11.98
C PRO A 157 -1.60 31.08 13.21
N PHE A 158 -0.83 30.00 13.00
CA PHE A 158 -0.05 29.42 14.09
C PHE A 158 0.94 30.46 14.66
N PRO A 159 1.15 30.49 15.98
CA PRO A 159 2.08 31.43 16.62
C PRO A 159 3.56 31.09 16.35
N PHE A 160 3.83 30.13 15.47
CA PHE A 160 5.16 29.68 15.06
C PHE A 160 5.14 29.30 13.58
N ASP A 161 6.31 29.37 12.96
CA ASP A 161 6.48 28.91 11.59
C ASP A 161 6.47 27.38 11.51
N LEU A 162 5.60 26.86 10.65
CA LEU A 162 5.61 25.45 10.29
C LEU A 162 6.76 25.16 9.34
N GLN A 163 7.54 24.13 9.65
CA GLN A 163 8.41 23.52 8.67
C GLN A 163 7.53 22.70 7.72
N ILE A 164 7.37 23.17 6.49
CA ILE A 164 6.67 22.41 5.44
C ILE A 164 7.66 21.37 4.90
N PRO A 165 7.44 20.07 5.16
CA PRO A 165 8.28 19.03 4.59
C PRO A 165 8.11 18.97 3.08
N GLU A 166 9.16 18.53 2.38
CA GLU A 166 9.03 18.10 0.99
C GLU A 166 7.94 17.02 0.88
N PRO A 167 7.17 16.97 -0.23
CA PRO A 167 6.19 15.93 -0.45
C PRO A 167 6.83 14.55 -0.27
N MET A 168 6.08 13.63 0.32
CA MET A 168 6.53 12.25 0.49
C MET A 168 6.63 11.58 -0.88
N THR A 169 7.80 11.66 -1.49
CA THR A 169 8.17 10.89 -2.67
C THR A 169 8.86 9.63 -2.16
N PRO A 170 8.27 8.45 -2.34
CA PRO A 170 8.90 7.21 -1.90
C PRO A 170 10.21 7.03 -2.67
N ARG A 171 11.35 7.25 -2.01
CA ARG A 171 12.67 6.90 -2.58
C ARG A 171 12.88 5.40 -2.42
N LEU A 172 12.06 4.62 -3.12
CA LEU A 172 11.95 3.16 -2.98
C LEU A 172 13.31 2.47 -2.97
N ALA A 173 14.19 2.89 -3.86
CA ALA A 173 15.49 2.25 -4.02
C ALA A 173 16.58 2.76 -3.05
N ASP A 174 16.24 3.65 -2.12
CA ASP A 174 17.09 4.07 -0.99
C ASP A 174 16.66 3.38 0.33
N MET A 175 15.61 2.54 0.28
CA MET A 175 15.05 1.84 1.42
C MET A 175 15.84 0.56 1.78
N PRO A 176 15.74 0.05 3.03
CA PRO A 176 16.27 -1.26 3.38
C PRO A 176 15.65 -2.35 2.52
N ARG A 177 16.49 -3.21 1.96
CA ARG A 177 16.08 -4.28 1.05
C ARG A 177 15.12 -5.22 1.75
N GLN A 178 13.94 -5.38 1.17
CA GLN A 178 13.10 -6.51 1.49
C GLN A 178 13.56 -7.73 0.70
N PRO A 179 13.71 -8.89 1.36
CA PRO A 179 13.99 -10.13 0.66
C PRO A 179 12.89 -10.46 -0.34
N LEU A 180 13.27 -11.07 -1.46
CA LEU A 180 12.33 -11.60 -2.45
C LEU A 180 12.20 -13.10 -2.31
N ALA A 181 10.98 -13.59 -2.49
CA ALA A 181 10.77 -15.02 -2.65
C ALA A 181 11.31 -15.50 -4.01
N THR A 182 11.57 -16.80 -4.15
CA THR A 182 12.20 -17.35 -5.37
C THR A 182 11.34 -17.13 -6.61
N GLY A 183 10.01 -17.27 -6.50
CA GLY A 183 9.10 -17.02 -7.61
C GLY A 183 9.10 -15.55 -8.06
N GLU A 184 9.27 -14.63 -7.12
CA GLU A 184 9.34 -13.20 -7.39
C GLU A 184 10.63 -12.80 -8.09
N ALA A 185 11.76 -13.36 -7.67
CA ALA A 185 13.05 -13.12 -8.32
C ALA A 185 13.01 -13.56 -9.79
N ALA A 186 12.47 -14.75 -10.08
CA ALA A 186 12.30 -15.23 -11.44
C ALA A 186 11.31 -14.37 -12.25
N PHE A 187 10.30 -13.80 -11.60
CA PHE A 187 9.37 -12.89 -12.24
C PHE A 187 10.00 -11.53 -12.56
N VAL A 188 10.87 -11.00 -11.69
CA VAL A 188 11.67 -9.80 -12.00
C VAL A 188 12.56 -10.05 -13.23
N ASP A 189 13.20 -11.21 -13.34
CA ASP A 189 13.98 -11.52 -14.55
C ASP A 189 13.11 -11.50 -15.82
N ARG A 190 11.89 -12.07 -15.75
CA ARG A 190 10.93 -12.02 -16.86
C ARG A 190 10.57 -10.60 -17.28
N ILE A 191 10.38 -9.68 -16.33
CA ILE A 191 10.11 -8.25 -16.64
C ILE A 191 11.25 -7.69 -17.50
N PHE A 192 12.51 -7.95 -17.13
CA PHE A 192 13.65 -7.43 -17.87
C PHE A 192 13.85 -8.11 -19.23
N ASP A 193 13.56 -9.41 -19.35
CA ASP A 193 13.54 -10.10 -20.63
C ASP A 193 12.52 -9.47 -21.59
N THR A 194 11.34 -9.11 -21.10
CA THR A 194 10.34 -8.37 -21.89
C THR A 194 10.84 -6.98 -22.27
N LEU A 195 11.46 -6.23 -21.35
CA LEU A 195 11.99 -4.90 -21.67
C LEU A 195 13.08 -4.94 -22.76
N VAL A 196 13.81 -6.05 -22.89
CA VAL A 196 14.81 -6.24 -23.96
C VAL A 196 14.17 -6.32 -25.35
N THR A 197 12.91 -6.78 -25.46
CA THR A 197 12.17 -6.79 -26.75
C THR A 197 11.77 -5.39 -27.20
N GLY A 198 11.84 -4.41 -26.30
CA GLY A 198 11.46 -3.02 -26.53
C GLY A 198 9.97 -2.73 -26.29
N GLN A 199 9.23 -3.69 -25.73
CA GLN A 199 7.86 -3.49 -25.30
C GLN A 199 7.83 -2.90 -23.89
N PRO A 200 7.00 -1.87 -23.63
CA PRO A 200 6.66 -1.47 -22.28
C PRO A 200 6.04 -2.63 -21.51
N VAL A 201 6.27 -2.69 -20.21
CA VAL A 201 5.67 -3.70 -19.33
C VAL A 201 4.56 -3.06 -18.51
N LEU A 202 3.37 -3.65 -18.54
CA LEU A 202 2.25 -3.35 -17.66
C LEU A 202 2.20 -4.41 -16.57
N LEU A 203 2.64 -4.05 -15.37
CA LEU A 203 2.63 -4.90 -14.20
C LEU A 203 1.30 -4.76 -13.47
N LEU A 204 0.54 -5.85 -13.44
CA LEU A 204 -0.83 -5.87 -12.95
C LEU A 204 -0.95 -6.69 -11.66
N ALA A 205 -1.49 -6.08 -10.60
CA ALA A 205 -1.68 -6.72 -9.31
C ALA A 205 -3.12 -6.55 -8.78
N GLN A 206 -3.71 -7.66 -8.32
CA GLN A 206 -4.97 -7.63 -7.56
C GLN A 206 -4.73 -7.05 -6.16
N GLU A 207 -5.81 -6.66 -5.48
CA GLU A 207 -5.77 -6.01 -4.17
C GLU A 207 -4.89 -6.77 -3.16
N GLY A 208 -3.99 -6.03 -2.49
CA GLY A 208 -3.09 -6.55 -1.46
C GLY A 208 -1.96 -7.47 -1.95
N ARG A 209 -1.72 -7.56 -3.26
CA ARG A 209 -0.63 -8.36 -3.85
C ARG A 209 0.61 -7.55 -4.17
N ASP A 210 0.40 -6.29 -4.53
CA ASP A 210 1.48 -5.35 -4.74
C ASP A 210 2.31 -5.26 -3.46
N ARG A 211 3.63 -5.43 -3.59
CA ARG A 211 4.54 -5.42 -2.44
C ARG A 211 5.78 -4.59 -2.73
N LEU A 212 6.17 -3.84 -1.71
CA LEU A 212 7.33 -2.98 -1.71
C LEU A 212 8.63 -3.68 -2.16
N GLY A 213 8.87 -4.92 -1.71
CA GLY A 213 10.07 -5.66 -2.07
C GLY A 213 10.25 -5.92 -3.57
N MET A 214 9.16 -6.17 -4.31
CA MET A 214 9.21 -6.33 -5.76
C MET A 214 9.54 -5.00 -6.45
N HIS A 215 8.93 -3.90 -6.02
CA HIS A 215 9.21 -2.56 -6.53
C HIS A 215 10.68 -2.18 -6.33
N GLN A 216 11.23 -2.45 -5.14
CA GLN A 216 12.65 -2.27 -4.84
C GLN A 216 13.52 -3.10 -5.78
N ALA A 217 13.21 -4.39 -5.94
CA ALA A 217 14.00 -5.29 -6.78
C ALA A 217 14.02 -4.88 -8.26
N ILE A 218 12.89 -4.41 -8.81
CA ILE A 218 12.82 -3.87 -10.17
C ILE A 218 13.76 -2.67 -10.31
N LEU A 219 13.68 -1.71 -9.38
CA LEU A 219 14.53 -0.52 -9.42
C LEU A 219 16.01 -0.84 -9.24
N GLU A 220 16.36 -1.74 -8.31
CA GLU A 220 17.74 -2.17 -8.11
C GLU A 220 18.30 -2.87 -9.35
N ARG A 221 17.53 -3.78 -9.92
CA ARG A 221 17.89 -4.48 -11.16
C ARG A 221 18.13 -3.47 -12.28
N ALA A 222 17.28 -2.44 -12.43
CA ALA A 222 17.47 -1.38 -13.41
C ALA A 222 18.71 -0.52 -13.13
N ARG A 223 18.93 -0.08 -11.88
CA ARG A 223 20.10 0.71 -11.47
C ARG A 223 21.42 -0.02 -11.72
N CYS A 224 21.44 -1.34 -11.52
CA CYS A 224 22.61 -2.19 -11.75
C CYS A 224 22.71 -2.73 -13.19
N HIS A 225 21.70 -2.51 -14.03
CA HIS A 225 21.69 -3.03 -15.40
C HIS A 225 22.72 -2.25 -16.26
N PRO A 226 23.64 -2.94 -16.95
CA PRO A 226 24.74 -2.29 -17.69
C PRO A 226 24.27 -1.38 -18.83
N GLY A 227 23.11 -1.68 -19.42
CA GLY A 227 22.46 -0.86 -20.45
C GLY A 227 21.41 0.13 -19.92
N ILE A 228 21.37 0.44 -18.62
CA ILE A 228 20.51 1.50 -18.03
C ILE A 228 21.38 2.36 -17.11
N GLY A 229 21.82 1.80 -15.99
CA GLY A 229 22.62 2.49 -14.98
C GLY A 229 21.78 3.34 -14.00
N ARG A 230 22.41 3.69 -12.87
CA ARG A 230 21.75 4.39 -11.76
C ARG A 230 21.20 5.77 -12.15
N GLU A 231 21.97 6.54 -12.91
CA GLU A 231 21.62 7.93 -13.29
C GLU A 231 20.44 8.03 -14.26
N ASN A 232 20.10 6.93 -14.92
CA ASN A 232 19.01 6.87 -15.91
C ASN A 232 17.78 6.10 -15.41
N CYS A 233 17.73 5.77 -14.12
CA CYS A 233 16.70 4.94 -13.52
C CYS A 233 15.85 5.77 -12.56
N HIS A 234 14.63 6.11 -12.99
CA HIS A 234 13.71 6.95 -12.23
C HIS A 234 12.44 6.20 -11.84
N HIS A 235 12.04 6.37 -10.58
CA HIS A 235 10.74 5.96 -10.08
C HIS A 235 9.83 7.19 -10.07
N LEU A 236 8.71 7.10 -10.78
CA LEU A 236 7.73 8.16 -10.88
C LEU A 236 6.44 7.74 -10.18
N VAL A 237 5.89 8.66 -9.41
CA VAL A 237 4.56 8.54 -8.83
C VAL A 237 3.80 9.79 -9.23
N PRO A 238 2.69 9.69 -9.98
CA PRO A 238 1.83 10.84 -10.23
C PRO A 238 1.37 11.54 -8.95
N PRO A 239 1.12 12.86 -9.00
CA PRO A 239 0.58 13.56 -7.84
C PRO A 239 -0.76 12.93 -7.44
N SER A 240 -1.00 12.80 -6.15
CA SER A 240 -2.25 12.23 -5.61
C SER A 240 -3.44 13.17 -5.71
N ASP A 241 -3.20 14.47 -5.83
CA ASP A 241 -4.24 15.49 -5.87
C ASP A 241 -5.09 15.38 -7.16
N PRO A 242 -6.39 15.05 -7.05
CA PRO A 242 -7.29 14.91 -8.20
C PRO A 242 -7.54 16.24 -8.94
N ASP A 243 -7.31 17.37 -8.27
CA ASP A 243 -7.56 18.71 -8.80
C ASP A 243 -6.26 19.43 -9.25
N ALA A 244 -5.12 18.72 -9.20
CA ALA A 244 -3.83 19.27 -9.62
C ALA A 244 -3.89 19.82 -11.05
N SER A 245 -3.46 21.08 -11.20
CA SER A 245 -3.35 21.72 -12.52
C SER A 245 -2.36 20.94 -13.41
N LEU A 246 -2.55 20.98 -14.74
CA LEU A 246 -1.59 20.35 -15.65
C LEU A 246 -0.16 20.86 -15.45
N ALA A 247 -0.01 22.15 -15.12
CA ALA A 247 1.29 22.75 -14.86
C ALA A 247 1.99 22.13 -13.66
N ASP A 248 1.29 22.03 -12.54
CA ASP A 248 1.82 21.43 -11.31
C ASP A 248 2.05 19.93 -11.49
N TYR A 249 1.15 19.24 -12.20
CA TYR A 249 1.26 17.82 -12.52
C TYR A 249 2.55 17.53 -13.27
N PHE A 250 2.82 18.23 -14.38
CA PHE A 250 4.02 18.00 -15.17
C PHE A 250 5.30 18.50 -14.50
N ALA A 251 5.24 19.57 -13.71
CA ALA A 251 6.38 20.00 -12.89
C ALA A 251 6.74 18.93 -11.85
N PHE A 252 5.75 18.28 -11.24
CA PHE A 252 5.94 17.21 -10.28
C PHE A 252 6.55 15.95 -10.92
N ILE A 253 6.06 15.55 -12.10
CA ILE A 253 6.61 14.41 -12.85
C ILE A 253 8.03 14.70 -13.35
N ALA A 254 8.29 15.89 -13.91
CA ALA A 254 9.59 16.26 -14.44
C ALA A 254 10.69 16.18 -13.38
N ARG A 255 10.43 16.72 -12.17
CA ARG A 255 11.39 16.64 -11.06
C ARG A 255 11.74 15.20 -10.68
N GLN A 256 10.75 14.31 -10.63
CA GLN A 256 10.97 12.89 -10.30
C GLN A 256 11.77 12.17 -11.39
N ALA A 257 11.57 12.55 -12.64
CA ALA A 257 12.29 12.03 -13.79
C ALA A 257 13.71 12.63 -13.96
N GLY A 258 14.16 13.47 -13.01
CA GLY A 258 15.50 14.07 -13.04
C GLY A 258 15.62 15.31 -13.94
N PHE A 259 14.50 15.86 -14.42
CA PHE A 259 14.47 17.05 -15.27
C PHE A 259 14.16 18.32 -14.46
N PRO A 260 14.46 19.52 -15.03
CA PRO A 260 14.13 20.80 -14.41
C PRO A 260 12.65 20.93 -14.02
N GLY A 261 12.40 21.51 -12.85
CA GLY A 261 11.06 21.65 -12.28
C GLY A 261 10.21 22.80 -12.83
N ASP A 262 10.71 23.53 -13.84
CA ASP A 262 10.01 24.54 -14.62
C ASP A 262 9.31 23.97 -15.87
N ILE A 263 9.51 22.67 -16.14
CA ILE A 263 8.75 21.91 -17.14
C ILE A 263 7.32 21.71 -16.65
N THR A 264 6.40 22.48 -17.23
CA THR A 264 4.99 22.58 -16.79
C THR A 264 3.98 22.05 -17.82
N SER A 265 4.41 21.24 -18.78
CA SER A 265 3.50 20.65 -19.77
C SER A 265 4.01 19.31 -20.30
N ALA A 266 3.08 18.49 -20.80
CA ALA A 266 3.40 17.23 -21.47
C ALA A 266 4.38 17.41 -22.62
N MET A 267 4.16 18.43 -23.46
CA MET A 267 5.00 18.72 -24.62
C MET A 267 6.43 19.10 -24.20
N ALA A 268 6.58 19.95 -23.18
CA ALA A 268 7.91 20.32 -22.68
C ALA A 268 8.66 19.12 -22.07
N LEU A 269 7.94 18.25 -21.36
CA LEU A 269 8.53 17.01 -20.82
C LEU A 269 8.91 16.03 -21.93
N GLU A 270 8.08 15.88 -22.96
CA GLU A 270 8.36 15.06 -24.14
C GLU A 270 9.67 15.50 -24.80
N PHE A 271 9.84 16.82 -25.03
CA PHE A 271 11.07 17.37 -25.60
C PHE A 271 12.30 17.12 -24.72
N ALA A 272 12.18 17.26 -23.39
CA ALA A 272 13.28 17.03 -22.47
C ALA A 272 13.72 15.55 -22.47
N ILE A 273 12.77 14.62 -22.45
CA ILE A 273 13.05 13.19 -22.57
C ILE A 273 13.66 12.88 -23.94
N GLU A 274 13.14 13.48 -25.00
CA GLU A 274 13.65 13.26 -26.36
C GLU A 274 15.10 13.74 -26.53
N ASP A 275 15.45 14.90 -25.96
CA ASP A 275 16.82 15.41 -25.98
C ASP A 275 17.78 14.49 -25.21
N HIS A 276 17.36 14.01 -24.03
CA HIS A 276 18.11 13.01 -23.26
C HIS A 276 18.39 11.73 -24.07
N LEU A 277 17.35 11.18 -24.71
CA LEU A 277 17.47 9.95 -25.52
C LEU A 277 18.34 10.17 -26.76
N ARG A 278 18.23 11.33 -27.44
CA ARG A 278 19.11 11.68 -28.58
C ARG A 278 20.58 11.80 -28.17
N GLY A 279 20.86 12.15 -26.92
CA GLY A 279 22.20 12.10 -26.32
C GLY A 279 22.80 10.69 -26.24
N GLY A 280 22.02 9.64 -26.53
CA GLY A 280 22.44 8.24 -26.56
C GLY A 280 22.34 7.53 -25.21
N ALA A 281 21.89 8.21 -24.17
CA ALA A 281 21.63 7.63 -22.86
C ALA A 281 20.26 6.94 -22.84
N PRO A 282 20.15 5.68 -22.39
CA PRO A 282 18.85 5.06 -22.15
C PRO A 282 18.11 5.80 -21.03
N LEU A 283 16.81 5.59 -20.92
CA LEU A 283 15.98 6.06 -19.82
C LEU A 283 15.08 4.93 -19.35
N PHE A 284 15.15 4.59 -18.07
CA PHE A 284 14.24 3.66 -17.42
C PHE A 284 13.29 4.42 -16.52
N LEU A 285 12.00 4.30 -16.81
CA LEU A 285 10.93 4.88 -16.01
C LEU A 285 10.10 3.74 -15.41
N PHE A 286 10.10 3.66 -14.09
CA PHE A 286 9.15 2.84 -13.36
C PHE A 286 8.07 3.73 -12.79
N ILE A 287 6.82 3.57 -13.24
CA ILE A 287 5.70 4.40 -12.80
C ILE A 287 4.74 3.55 -11.98
N THR A 288 4.61 3.87 -10.71
CA THR A 288 3.60 3.27 -9.84
C THR A 288 2.43 4.24 -9.68
N ARG A 289 1.20 3.71 -9.57
CA ARG A 289 -0.02 4.54 -9.40
C ARG A 289 -0.26 5.52 -10.56
N LEU A 290 -0.05 5.07 -11.80
CA LEU A 290 -0.27 5.89 -13.01
C LEU A 290 -1.64 6.59 -13.03
N VAL A 291 -2.65 5.98 -12.42
CA VAL A 291 -4.03 6.46 -12.45
C VAL A 291 -4.35 7.49 -11.35
N ALA A 292 -3.40 7.78 -10.46
CA ALA A 292 -3.53 8.82 -9.43
C ALA A 292 -3.54 10.24 -10.02
N GLY A 293 -4.17 11.16 -9.28
CA GLY A 293 -4.24 12.57 -9.62
C GLY A 293 -5.30 12.90 -10.68
N SER A 294 -5.18 14.08 -11.27
CA SER A 294 -6.17 14.60 -12.21
C SER A 294 -6.32 13.75 -13.47
N VAL A 295 -7.58 13.58 -13.90
CA VAL A 295 -7.94 12.77 -15.09
C VAL A 295 -7.23 13.28 -16.34
N GLU A 296 -7.15 14.60 -16.49
CA GLU A 296 -6.49 15.24 -17.61
C GLU A 296 -4.97 14.97 -17.60
N GLY A 297 -4.33 15.12 -16.43
CA GLY A 297 -2.89 14.88 -16.24
C GLY A 297 -2.49 13.44 -16.56
N ARG A 298 -3.19 12.45 -16.00
CA ARG A 298 -2.89 11.03 -16.23
C ARG A 298 -3.10 10.62 -17.69
N GLN A 299 -4.13 11.15 -18.36
CA GLN A 299 -4.36 10.87 -19.78
C GLN A 299 -3.29 11.52 -20.66
N ALA A 300 -2.87 12.75 -20.35
CA ALA A 300 -1.80 13.43 -21.07
C ALA A 300 -0.46 12.69 -20.91
N LEU A 301 -0.13 12.26 -19.69
CA LEU A 301 1.06 11.46 -19.41
C LEU A 301 1.05 10.12 -20.15
N ALA A 302 -0.06 9.36 -20.09
CA ALA A 302 -0.18 8.07 -20.77
C ALA A 302 -0.02 8.20 -22.30
N ARG A 303 -0.62 9.23 -22.92
CA ARG A 303 -0.47 9.51 -24.36
C ARG A 303 0.98 9.84 -24.73
N MET A 304 1.63 10.71 -23.96
CA MET A 304 3.04 11.07 -24.15
C MET A 304 3.95 9.83 -24.05
N LEU A 305 3.78 9.02 -23.01
CA LEU A 305 4.57 7.80 -22.79
C LEU A 305 4.39 6.79 -23.91
N ARG A 306 3.16 6.60 -24.39
CA ARG A 306 2.88 5.75 -25.56
C ARG A 306 3.71 6.21 -26.76
N GLY A 307 3.53 7.45 -27.20
CA GLY A 307 4.20 7.98 -28.39
C GLY A 307 5.72 7.90 -28.29
N MET A 308 6.27 8.15 -27.10
CA MET A 308 7.71 8.03 -26.85
C MET A 308 8.21 6.58 -26.85
N SER A 309 7.46 5.65 -26.26
CA SER A 309 7.83 4.24 -26.22
C SER A 309 7.78 3.58 -27.61
N GLU A 310 6.84 3.98 -28.47
CA GLU A 310 6.77 3.52 -29.86
C GLU A 310 7.93 4.09 -30.70
N ARG A 311 8.36 5.33 -30.44
CA ARG A 311 9.46 6.00 -31.16
C ARG A 311 10.85 5.53 -30.70
N TYR A 312 11.01 5.23 -29.41
CA TYR A 312 12.29 4.88 -28.78
C TYR A 312 12.26 3.53 -28.02
N PRO A 313 11.78 2.42 -28.62
CA PRO A 313 11.45 1.18 -27.90
C PRO A 313 12.64 0.55 -27.17
N LYS A 314 13.87 0.73 -27.66
CA LYS A 314 15.08 0.16 -27.03
C LYS A 314 15.77 1.10 -26.03
N GLN A 315 15.49 2.41 -26.12
CA GLN A 315 16.14 3.42 -25.29
C GLN A 315 15.26 3.86 -24.13
N LEU A 316 13.95 4.01 -24.35
CA LEU A 316 12.97 4.25 -23.31
C LEU A 316 12.39 2.92 -22.83
N ARG A 317 12.78 2.49 -21.63
CA ARG A 317 12.29 1.27 -20.98
C ARG A 317 11.25 1.66 -19.94
N LEU A 318 10.02 1.23 -20.14
CA LEU A 318 8.88 1.65 -19.35
C LEU A 318 8.27 0.46 -18.61
N VAL A 319 8.15 0.58 -17.29
CA VAL A 319 7.40 -0.35 -16.45
C VAL A 319 6.30 0.45 -15.75
N LEU A 320 5.05 0.02 -15.88
CA LEU A 320 3.87 0.66 -15.32
C LEU A 320 3.21 -0.32 -14.34
N CYS A 321 3.08 0.03 -13.06
CA CYS A 321 2.46 -0.83 -12.05
C CYS A 321 1.10 -0.30 -11.58
N GLY A 322 0.11 -1.19 -11.44
CA GLY A 322 -1.23 -0.85 -10.95
C GLY A 322 -2.24 -1.99 -11.00
N SER A 323 -3.49 -1.66 -10.71
CA SER A 323 -4.61 -2.60 -10.57
C SER A 323 -5.65 -2.45 -11.69
N GLU A 324 -6.94 -2.58 -11.39
CA GLU A 324 -8.06 -2.54 -12.34
C GLU A 324 -7.99 -1.34 -13.28
N GLN A 325 -7.78 -0.16 -12.74
CA GLN A 325 -7.84 1.06 -13.54
C GLN A 325 -6.67 1.14 -14.54
N LEU A 326 -5.51 0.55 -14.21
CA LEU A 326 -4.39 0.44 -15.13
C LEU A 326 -4.64 -0.63 -16.19
N ALA A 327 -5.23 -1.77 -15.80
CA ALA A 327 -5.66 -2.78 -16.74
C ALA A 327 -6.71 -2.24 -17.73
N ALA A 328 -7.59 -1.33 -17.28
CA ALA A 328 -8.54 -0.63 -18.14
C ALA A 328 -7.80 0.16 -19.24
N LEU A 329 -6.64 0.75 -18.90
CA LEU A 329 -5.84 1.51 -19.86
C LEU A 329 -5.26 0.65 -21.00
N HIS A 330 -5.26 -0.67 -20.82
CA HIS A 330 -4.69 -1.64 -21.76
C HIS A 330 -5.76 -2.46 -22.47
N PHE A 331 -6.76 -2.99 -21.75
CA PHE A 331 -7.74 -3.92 -22.29
C PHE A 331 -9.10 -3.31 -22.64
N ALA A 332 -9.46 -2.14 -22.09
CA ALA A 332 -10.79 -1.58 -22.34
C ALA A 332 -10.87 -0.97 -23.75
N ASN A 333 -12.00 -1.22 -24.44
CA ASN A 333 -12.23 -0.67 -25.78
C ASN A 333 -12.38 0.86 -25.76
N GLY A 334 -11.90 1.54 -26.81
CA GLY A 334 -12.09 2.99 -27.03
C GLY A 334 -10.98 3.88 -26.47
N GLU A 335 -11.34 5.07 -25.97
CA GLU A 335 -10.40 6.09 -25.44
C GLU A 335 -9.55 5.62 -24.25
N HIS A 336 -9.95 4.51 -23.62
CA HIS A 336 -9.21 3.89 -22.54
C HIS A 336 -8.07 2.98 -23.03
N SER A 337 -8.04 2.52 -24.29
CA SER A 337 -6.99 1.63 -24.83
C SER A 337 -5.64 2.33 -25.11
N LEU A 338 -5.19 3.20 -24.20
CA LEU A 338 -3.98 4.02 -24.37
C LEU A 338 -2.69 3.21 -24.32
N LEU A 339 -2.69 2.04 -23.69
CA LEU A 339 -1.50 1.22 -23.43
C LEU A 339 -1.59 -0.18 -24.04
N ASN A 340 -2.42 -0.40 -25.06
CA ASN A 340 -2.61 -1.71 -25.69
C ASN A 340 -1.36 -2.29 -26.37
N HIS A 341 -0.30 -1.49 -26.55
CA HIS A 341 1.00 -1.92 -27.08
C HIS A 341 1.95 -2.46 -26.01
N ALA A 342 1.64 -2.28 -24.72
CA ALA A 342 2.43 -2.80 -23.61
C ALA A 342 2.19 -4.30 -23.40
N GLU A 343 3.18 -5.04 -22.91
CA GLU A 343 3.01 -6.43 -22.48
C GLU A 343 2.43 -6.46 -21.06
N ALA A 344 1.25 -7.07 -20.89
CA ALA A 344 0.61 -7.21 -19.59
C ALA A 344 1.12 -8.44 -18.83
N LEU A 345 1.82 -8.19 -17.72
CA LEU A 345 2.31 -9.23 -16.81
C LEU A 345 1.55 -9.16 -15.49
N TYR A 346 0.95 -10.28 -15.08
CA TYR A 346 0.28 -10.38 -13.80
C TYR A 346 1.26 -10.78 -12.70
N TRP A 347 1.10 -10.17 -11.53
CA TRP A 347 1.85 -10.50 -10.34
C TRP A 347 1.75 -12.02 -10.05
N PRO A 348 2.87 -12.70 -9.75
CA PRO A 348 2.85 -14.14 -9.57
C PRO A 348 2.03 -14.57 -8.35
N GLU A 349 1.33 -15.70 -8.46
CA GLU A 349 0.72 -16.38 -7.32
C GLU A 349 1.81 -16.93 -6.39
N PRO A 350 1.63 -16.87 -5.06
CA PRO A 350 2.60 -17.43 -4.11
C PRO A 350 2.70 -18.95 -4.26
N THR A 351 3.92 -19.46 -4.21
CA THR A 351 4.22 -20.88 -4.32
C THR A 351 4.58 -21.50 -2.97
N VAL A 352 4.63 -22.83 -2.93
CA VAL A 352 5.14 -23.57 -1.76
C VAL A 352 6.57 -23.14 -1.42
N ALA A 353 7.42 -22.92 -2.44
CA ALA A 353 8.80 -22.47 -2.23
C ALA A 353 8.86 -21.09 -1.56
N ASP A 354 7.95 -20.19 -1.94
CA ASP A 354 7.88 -18.84 -1.35
C ASP A 354 7.48 -18.92 0.13
N LEU A 355 6.54 -19.79 0.49
CA LEU A 355 6.10 -19.99 1.88
C LEU A 355 7.11 -20.74 2.75
N ARG A 356 7.87 -21.67 2.18
CA ARG A 356 8.96 -22.34 2.91
C ARG A 356 10.00 -21.35 3.39
N ASN A 357 10.23 -20.30 2.60
CA ASN A 357 11.05 -19.14 2.92
C ASN A 357 10.20 -17.95 3.41
N TRP A 358 9.19 -18.19 4.27
CA TRP A 358 8.24 -17.15 4.70
C TRP A 358 8.91 -15.90 5.29
N ARG A 359 10.09 -16.01 5.92
CA ARG A 359 10.86 -14.84 6.39
C ARG A 359 11.22 -13.88 5.27
N GLN A 360 11.45 -14.43 4.08
CA GLN A 360 11.68 -13.68 2.86
C GLN A 360 10.38 -13.16 2.25
N ALA A 361 9.35 -14.01 2.19
CA ALA A 361 8.07 -13.64 1.58
C ALA A 361 7.21 -12.66 2.42
N PHE A 362 7.48 -12.54 3.72
CA PHE A 362 6.70 -11.71 4.67
C PHE A 362 7.63 -10.91 5.61
N PRO A 363 8.37 -9.92 5.11
CA PRO A 363 9.28 -9.11 5.95
C PRO A 363 8.52 -8.36 7.06
N GLY A 364 9.11 -8.28 8.26
CA GLY A 364 8.47 -7.71 9.46
C GLY A 364 7.76 -8.73 10.37
N SER A 365 7.65 -9.98 9.93
CA SER A 365 7.15 -11.11 10.73
C SER A 365 8.14 -11.59 11.81
N GLU A 366 9.44 -11.27 11.68
CA GLU A 366 10.49 -11.61 12.65
C GLU A 366 10.38 -10.86 13.99
N GLU A 367 9.60 -9.77 14.05
CA GLU A 367 9.41 -8.98 15.27
C GLU A 367 8.38 -9.56 16.25
N VAL A 368 7.77 -10.72 15.95
CA VAL A 368 6.85 -11.39 16.88
C VAL A 368 7.67 -11.97 18.04
N PRO A 369 7.53 -11.46 19.28
CA PRO A 369 8.27 -11.99 20.42
C PRO A 369 7.86 -13.46 20.65
N GLY A 370 8.83 -14.38 20.66
CA GLY A 370 8.59 -15.81 20.89
C GLY A 370 8.52 -16.70 19.65
N ALA A 371 8.81 -16.19 18.44
CA ALA A 371 8.91 -17.00 17.22
C ALA A 371 10.03 -18.06 17.36
N THR A 372 9.64 -19.32 17.61
CA THR A 372 10.56 -20.45 17.88
C THR A 372 10.72 -21.40 16.70
N ARG A 373 9.98 -21.21 15.61
CA ARG A 373 9.91 -22.16 14.49
C ARG A 373 10.86 -21.82 13.34
N GLY A 374 11.43 -22.88 12.75
CA GLY A 374 12.36 -22.83 11.61
C GLY A 374 11.65 -22.73 10.25
N GLU A 375 12.13 -23.49 9.26
CA GLU A 375 11.47 -23.60 7.95
C GLU A 375 10.04 -24.17 8.09
N LEU A 376 9.12 -23.66 7.26
CA LEU A 376 7.76 -24.17 7.19
C LEU A 376 7.77 -25.52 6.44
N PRO A 377 7.22 -26.61 7.01
CA PRO A 377 7.15 -27.88 6.30
C PRO A 377 6.33 -27.75 5.00
N PRO A 378 6.69 -28.47 3.93
CA PRO A 378 6.00 -28.36 2.63
C PRO A 378 4.51 -28.69 2.73
N GLU A 379 4.13 -29.71 3.49
CA GLU A 379 2.73 -30.10 3.70
C GLU A 379 1.91 -28.98 4.37
N VAL A 380 2.52 -28.25 5.31
CA VAL A 380 1.87 -27.11 5.98
C VAL A 380 1.75 -25.92 5.02
N ALA A 381 2.78 -25.65 4.21
CA ALA A 381 2.75 -24.62 3.18
C ALA A 381 1.67 -24.90 2.12
N GLU A 382 1.57 -26.15 1.65
CA GLU A 382 0.52 -26.61 0.74
C GLU A 382 -0.87 -26.44 1.37
N GLY A 383 -1.03 -26.84 2.64
CA GLY A 383 -2.26 -26.63 3.40
C GLY A 383 -2.65 -25.15 3.50
N PHE A 384 -1.68 -24.25 3.73
CA PHE A 384 -1.95 -22.82 3.76
C PHE A 384 -2.37 -22.27 2.41
N LEU A 385 -1.71 -22.65 1.31
CA LEU A 385 -2.13 -22.25 -0.04
C LEU A 385 -3.54 -22.75 -0.37
N ALA A 386 -3.87 -23.99 -0.02
CA ALA A 386 -5.19 -24.57 -0.25
C ALA A 386 -6.29 -23.84 0.53
N VAL A 387 -6.07 -23.58 1.82
CA VAL A 387 -7.05 -22.94 2.70
C VAL A 387 -7.25 -21.46 2.38
N THR A 388 -6.20 -20.77 1.92
CA THR A 388 -6.22 -19.32 1.68
C THR A 388 -6.41 -18.95 0.21
N GLY A 389 -6.26 -19.90 -0.72
CA GLY A 389 -6.28 -19.62 -2.15
C GLY A 389 -5.12 -18.74 -2.64
N GLY A 390 -4.02 -18.69 -1.87
CA GLY A 390 -2.90 -17.78 -2.14
C GLY A 390 -3.19 -16.31 -1.79
N HIS A 391 -4.29 -16.02 -1.09
CA HIS A 391 -4.63 -14.65 -0.71
C HIS A 391 -3.62 -14.08 0.30
N PRO A 392 -2.88 -12.99 0.00
CA PRO A 392 -1.74 -12.54 0.80
C PRO A 392 -2.07 -12.25 2.27
N GLN A 393 -3.21 -11.59 2.53
CA GLN A 393 -3.63 -11.24 3.89
C GLN A 393 -3.98 -12.48 4.72
N LEU A 394 -4.59 -13.49 4.09
CA LEU A 394 -4.97 -14.73 4.77
C LEU A 394 -3.74 -15.60 5.03
N LEU A 395 -2.82 -15.67 4.07
CA LEU A 395 -1.53 -16.33 4.25
C LEU A 395 -0.75 -15.74 5.42
N HIS A 396 -0.66 -14.41 5.51
CA HIS A 396 0.00 -13.72 6.61
C HIS A 396 -0.63 -14.06 7.98
N LYS A 397 -1.97 -14.11 8.06
CA LYS A 397 -2.69 -14.49 9.29
C LYS A 397 -2.42 -15.96 9.69
N CYS A 398 -2.42 -16.89 8.73
CA CYS A 398 -2.11 -18.30 8.97
C CYS A 398 -0.66 -18.52 9.43
N LEU A 399 0.30 -17.87 8.76
CA LEU A 399 1.71 -17.90 9.15
C LEU A 399 1.93 -17.36 10.56
N ARG A 400 1.24 -16.29 10.94
CA ARG A 400 1.32 -15.70 12.29
C ARG A 400 0.86 -16.62 13.39
N GLN A 401 -0.28 -17.28 13.22
CA GLN A 401 -0.72 -18.29 14.19
C GLN A 401 0.27 -19.44 14.30
N TRP A 402 0.78 -19.91 13.16
CA TRP A 402 1.79 -20.97 13.13
C TRP A 402 3.07 -20.59 13.88
N MET A 403 3.56 -19.36 13.70
CA MET A 403 4.75 -18.86 14.40
C MET A 403 4.56 -18.80 15.92
N ARG A 404 3.34 -18.53 16.39
CA ARG A 404 3.00 -18.47 17.82
C ARG A 404 2.76 -19.84 18.46
N ALA A 405 2.85 -20.92 17.67
CA ALA A 405 2.52 -22.27 18.11
C ALA A 405 1.11 -22.42 18.69
N GLU A 406 0.17 -21.57 18.25
CA GLU A 406 -1.25 -21.71 18.54
C GLU A 406 -1.84 -22.89 17.74
N ASP A 407 -2.96 -23.45 18.21
CA ASP A 407 -3.65 -24.54 17.50
C ASP A 407 -4.09 -24.05 16.12
N SER A 408 -3.64 -24.73 15.06
CA SER A 408 -3.63 -24.19 13.69
C SER A 408 -4.95 -24.39 12.94
N ASP A 409 -6.07 -23.89 13.50
CA ASP A 409 -7.33 -23.81 12.76
C ASP A 409 -7.33 -22.63 11.77
N CYS A 410 -6.44 -22.70 10.79
CA CYS A 410 -6.33 -21.70 9.74
C CYS A 410 -7.62 -21.60 8.92
N ALA A 411 -8.33 -22.71 8.72
CA ALA A 411 -9.59 -22.72 7.99
C ALA A 411 -10.69 -21.95 8.74
N GLY A 412 -10.78 -22.12 10.07
CA GLY A 412 -11.66 -21.34 10.92
C GLY A 412 -11.30 -19.86 10.95
N LEU A 413 -10.00 -19.54 10.96
CA LEU A 413 -9.53 -18.15 10.85
C LEU A 413 -9.99 -17.51 9.54
N VAL A 414 -9.76 -18.18 8.40
CA VAL A 414 -10.18 -17.66 7.09
C VAL A 414 -11.69 -17.46 7.06
N ARG A 415 -12.48 -18.44 7.50
CA ARG A 415 -13.95 -18.34 7.48
C ARG A 415 -14.49 -17.22 8.35
N ARG A 416 -13.74 -16.72 9.35
CA ARG A 416 -14.16 -15.65 10.26
C ARG A 416 -13.47 -14.32 9.98
N ASP A 417 -12.81 -14.20 8.82
CA ASP A 417 -12.08 -12.99 8.48
C ASP A 417 -13.01 -11.78 8.39
N LEU A 418 -12.75 -10.79 9.24
CA LEU A 418 -13.59 -9.59 9.37
C LEU A 418 -13.37 -8.60 8.21
N ASP A 419 -12.16 -8.55 7.65
CA ASP A 419 -11.83 -7.63 6.57
C ASP A 419 -12.59 -8.04 5.30
N LEU A 420 -12.54 -9.34 4.98
CA LEU A 420 -13.31 -9.91 3.87
C LEU A 420 -14.81 -9.85 4.11
N ALA A 421 -15.29 -10.02 5.35
CA ALA A 421 -16.71 -9.86 5.67
C ALA A 421 -17.19 -8.41 5.45
N ALA A 422 -16.36 -7.42 5.81
CA ALA A 422 -16.63 -6.01 5.54
C ALA A 422 -16.67 -5.74 4.03
N LEU A 423 -15.74 -6.32 3.26
CA LEU A 423 -15.72 -6.22 1.82
C LEU A 423 -17.00 -6.79 1.18
N PHE A 424 -17.41 -8.01 1.55
CA PHE A 424 -18.69 -8.58 1.09
C PHE A 424 -19.91 -7.75 1.53
N THR A 425 -19.83 -7.05 2.66
CA THR A 425 -20.91 -6.17 3.11
C THR A 425 -21.13 -5.01 2.15
N ARG A 426 -20.07 -4.49 1.50
CA ARG A 426 -20.19 -3.47 0.46
C ARG A 426 -20.97 -3.99 -0.75
N TYR A 427 -20.66 -5.22 -1.19
CA TYR A 427 -21.42 -5.88 -2.27
C TYR A 427 -22.88 -6.12 -1.87
N ARG A 428 -23.15 -6.47 -0.61
CA ARG A 428 -24.52 -6.62 -0.07
C ARG A 428 -25.28 -5.29 0.03
N GLN A 429 -24.60 -4.16 0.06
CA GLN A 429 -25.22 -2.83 0.05
C GLN A 429 -25.40 -2.27 -1.37
N GLY A 430 -24.87 -2.96 -2.38
CA GLY A 430 -24.99 -2.58 -3.80
C GLY A 430 -26.38 -2.78 -4.39
N GLU A 431 -26.49 -2.62 -5.71
CA GLU A 431 -27.75 -2.72 -6.44
C GLU A 431 -28.38 -4.13 -6.33
N GLU A 432 -29.71 -4.22 -6.28
CA GLU A 432 -30.43 -5.50 -6.15
C GLU A 432 -30.07 -6.51 -7.25
N GLY A 433 -29.84 -6.03 -8.48
CA GLY A 433 -29.41 -6.88 -9.60
C GLY A 433 -28.04 -7.52 -9.37
N GLU A 434 -27.08 -6.74 -8.89
CA GLU A 434 -25.74 -7.24 -8.56
C GLU A 434 -25.78 -8.20 -7.37
N ARG A 435 -26.59 -7.89 -6.34
CA ARG A 435 -26.76 -8.75 -5.16
C ARG A 435 -27.35 -10.10 -5.51
N SER A 436 -28.39 -10.11 -6.34
CA SER A 436 -29.02 -11.35 -6.81
C SER A 436 -28.05 -12.22 -7.61
N ARG A 437 -27.27 -11.61 -8.50
CA ARG A 437 -26.25 -12.30 -9.28
C ARG A 437 -25.11 -12.83 -8.43
N LEU A 438 -24.62 -12.05 -7.46
CA LEU A 438 -23.60 -12.49 -6.53
C LEU A 438 -24.07 -13.70 -5.71
N ARG A 439 -25.33 -13.72 -5.25
CA ARG A 439 -25.92 -14.89 -4.56
C ARG A 439 -25.92 -16.13 -5.45
N ASP A 440 -26.26 -15.99 -6.72
CA ASP A 440 -26.19 -17.10 -7.68
C ASP A 440 -24.74 -17.59 -7.88
N TRP A 441 -23.77 -16.69 -8.05
CA TRP A 441 -22.36 -17.06 -8.21
C TRP A 441 -21.72 -17.67 -6.97
N LEU A 442 -22.14 -17.26 -5.77
CA LEU A 442 -21.72 -17.88 -4.51
C LEU A 442 -22.18 -19.36 -4.41
N ASN A 443 -23.15 -19.80 -5.22
CA ASN A 443 -23.54 -21.21 -5.30
C ASN A 443 -22.74 -22.01 -6.33
N ARG A 444 -21.77 -21.40 -7.03
CA ARG A 444 -20.95 -22.03 -8.07
C ARG A 444 -19.49 -22.12 -7.64
N GLU A 445 -18.82 -23.22 -8.01
CA GLU A 445 -17.37 -23.33 -7.86
C GLU A 445 -16.62 -22.58 -8.98
N ARG A 446 -17.15 -22.62 -10.20
CA ARG A 446 -16.64 -21.93 -11.39
C ARG A 446 -17.70 -20.95 -11.88
N ILE A 447 -17.31 -19.70 -12.10
CA ILE A 447 -18.26 -18.60 -12.35
C ILE A 447 -18.46 -18.37 -13.85
N ALA A 448 -17.37 -18.15 -14.58
CA ALA A 448 -17.35 -17.86 -16.01
C ALA A 448 -15.97 -18.17 -16.60
N SER A 449 -15.87 -18.24 -17.94
CA SER A 449 -14.58 -18.31 -18.63
C SER A 449 -13.71 -17.11 -18.28
N TYR A 450 -12.42 -17.36 -18.08
CA TYR A 450 -11.46 -16.30 -17.81
C TYR A 450 -11.22 -15.45 -19.06
N ASP A 451 -11.24 -14.13 -18.85
CA ASP A 451 -10.86 -13.12 -19.82
C ASP A 451 -10.04 -12.07 -19.05
N TYR A 452 -9.04 -11.47 -19.70
CA TYR A 452 -8.20 -10.44 -19.08
C TYR A 452 -9.00 -9.19 -18.71
N TRP A 453 -10.11 -8.95 -19.41
CA TRP A 453 -11.02 -7.84 -19.13
C TRP A 453 -12.47 -8.25 -19.34
N PRO A 454 -13.10 -8.93 -18.36
CA PRO A 454 -14.47 -9.35 -18.50
C PRO A 454 -15.38 -8.13 -18.68
N GLY A 455 -16.29 -8.21 -19.65
CA GLY A 455 -17.28 -7.17 -19.91
C GLY A 455 -18.30 -6.98 -18.79
N ASP A 456 -18.31 -7.89 -17.81
CA ASP A 456 -19.16 -7.84 -16.64
C ASP A 456 -18.47 -7.10 -15.48
N ASP A 457 -19.01 -5.95 -15.10
CA ASP A 457 -18.42 -5.06 -14.09
C ASP A 457 -18.35 -5.69 -12.69
N LEU A 458 -19.34 -6.51 -12.30
CA LEU A 458 -19.32 -7.21 -11.02
C LEU A 458 -18.24 -8.29 -11.01
N LEU A 459 -18.13 -9.09 -12.08
CA LEU A 459 -17.08 -10.11 -12.20
C LEU A 459 -15.69 -9.48 -12.14
N ARG A 460 -15.52 -8.34 -12.82
CA ARG A 460 -14.27 -7.59 -12.84
C ARG A 460 -13.89 -7.08 -11.45
N ARG A 461 -14.83 -6.45 -10.74
CA ARG A 461 -14.60 -5.98 -9.36
C ARG A 461 -14.25 -7.11 -8.41
N LEU A 462 -14.98 -8.24 -8.44
CA LEU A 462 -14.69 -9.41 -7.60
C LEU A 462 -13.28 -9.98 -7.87
N PHE A 463 -12.82 -9.96 -9.12
CA PHE A 463 -11.46 -10.36 -9.47
C PHE A 463 -10.44 -9.36 -8.93
N TRP A 464 -10.59 -8.06 -9.15
CA TRP A 464 -9.60 -7.06 -8.70
C TRP A 464 -9.55 -6.87 -7.19
N ASP A 465 -10.69 -7.02 -6.50
CA ASP A 465 -10.80 -7.12 -5.04
C ASP A 465 -10.20 -8.42 -4.48
N ASN A 466 -9.58 -9.22 -5.34
CA ASN A 466 -8.81 -10.41 -4.97
C ASN A 466 -9.66 -11.55 -4.40
N LEU A 467 -10.98 -11.56 -4.65
CA LEU A 467 -11.91 -12.62 -4.22
C LEU A 467 -11.92 -13.81 -5.19
N LEU A 468 -11.62 -13.53 -6.47
CA LEU A 468 -11.52 -14.53 -7.54
C LEU A 468 -10.08 -14.68 -8.04
N ALA A 469 -9.79 -15.84 -8.62
CA ALA A 469 -8.56 -16.12 -9.35
C ALA A 469 -8.85 -16.89 -10.64
N GLU A 470 -7.91 -16.83 -11.57
CA GLU A 470 -7.91 -17.71 -12.74
C GLU A 470 -7.49 -19.13 -12.32
N ARG A 471 -8.32 -20.12 -12.68
CA ARG A 471 -8.06 -21.55 -12.48
C ARG A 471 -8.59 -22.31 -13.70
N ASP A 472 -7.70 -23.00 -14.41
CA ASP A 472 -8.04 -23.82 -15.58
C ASP A 472 -8.83 -23.06 -16.66
N GLY A 473 -8.48 -21.80 -16.92
CA GLY A 473 -9.14 -20.92 -17.87
C GLY A 473 -10.50 -20.39 -17.41
N MET A 474 -10.80 -20.45 -16.10
CA MET A 474 -12.07 -20.01 -15.52
C MET A 474 -11.85 -19.05 -14.35
N PHE A 475 -12.77 -18.11 -14.15
CA PHE A 475 -12.90 -17.39 -12.88
C PHE A 475 -13.47 -18.33 -11.82
N ALA A 476 -12.71 -18.50 -10.73
CA ALA A 476 -13.11 -19.30 -9.58
C ALA A 476 -12.86 -18.54 -8.27
N TRP A 477 -13.62 -18.87 -7.22
CA TRP A 477 -13.35 -18.37 -5.88
C TRP A 477 -11.95 -18.79 -5.45
N ARG A 478 -11.18 -17.88 -4.85
CA ARG A 478 -9.81 -18.17 -4.40
C ARG A 478 -9.73 -19.40 -3.51
N CYS A 479 -10.62 -19.49 -2.54
CA CYS A 479 -10.79 -20.64 -1.68
C CYS A 479 -12.22 -20.74 -1.16
N GLU A 480 -12.57 -21.90 -0.62
CA GLU A 480 -13.87 -22.17 -0.01
C GLU A 480 -14.16 -21.20 1.14
N GLY A 481 -13.16 -20.86 1.96
CA GLY A 481 -13.36 -19.96 3.09
C GLY A 481 -13.79 -18.54 2.70
N ILE A 482 -13.27 -17.99 1.60
CA ILE A 482 -13.71 -16.69 1.05
C ILE A 482 -15.17 -16.79 0.58
N ARG A 483 -15.52 -17.87 -0.11
CA ARG A 483 -16.88 -18.13 -0.59
C ARG A 483 -17.87 -18.26 0.58
N ASP A 484 -17.50 -18.98 1.64
CA ASP A 484 -18.31 -19.15 2.86
C ASP A 484 -18.61 -17.82 3.55
N ILE A 485 -17.62 -16.90 3.60
CA ILE A 485 -17.83 -15.55 4.13
C ILE A 485 -18.88 -14.82 3.29
N GLY A 486 -18.77 -14.89 1.96
CA GLY A 486 -19.73 -14.29 1.04
C GLY A 486 -21.15 -14.79 1.26
N ILE A 487 -21.33 -16.12 1.35
CA ILE A 487 -22.64 -16.74 1.63
C ILE A 487 -23.20 -16.21 2.95
N ARG A 488 -22.42 -16.30 4.04
CA ARG A 488 -22.86 -15.86 5.37
C ARG A 488 -23.27 -14.38 5.40
N VAL A 489 -22.48 -13.51 4.77
CA VAL A 489 -22.80 -12.07 4.72
C VAL A 489 -24.07 -11.83 3.92
N MET A 490 -24.22 -12.47 2.75
CA MET A 490 -25.38 -12.29 1.89
C MET A 490 -26.68 -12.87 2.47
N ASP A 491 -26.58 -13.85 3.38
CA ASP A 491 -27.70 -14.47 4.09
C ASP A 491 -28.02 -13.78 5.44
N SER A 492 -27.11 -12.95 5.95
CA SER A 492 -27.37 -12.16 7.15
C SER A 492 -28.42 -11.07 6.86
N VAL A 493 -29.55 -11.16 7.57
CA VAL A 493 -30.72 -10.26 7.48
C VAL A 493 -30.43 -8.91 8.10
#